data_AF-A0A929DSZ8-F1
#
_entry.id   AF-A0A929DSZ8-F1
#
_cell.length_a   1.000
_cell.length_b   1.000
_cell.length_c   1.000
_cell.angle_alpha   90.00
_cell.angle_beta   90.00
_cell.angle_gamma   90.00
#
_symmetry.space_group_name_H-M   'P 1'
#
loop_
_entity.id
_entity.type
_entity.pdbx_description
1 polymer ?
#
loop_
_entity_poly.entity_id
_entity_poly.type
_entity_poly.pdbx_seq_one_letter_code
_entity_poly.pdbx_strand_id
1 'polypeptide(L)' 'MKFGDILKGKEAEGKEKHVPIIEVGKGKGEAGVDIVHVIVGKEVPHPNTVEHHIAWIELYGVKKDGQVINLGRSA' A
#
# COMPACT_ATOMS: atom_id res chain seq x y z
N MET A 1 7.25 -22.45 6.13
CA MET A 1 6.90 -21.03 6.32
C MET A 1 5.87 -20.68 5.27
N LYS A 2 4.70 -20.20 5.67
CA LYS A 2 3.67 -19.69 4.76
C LYS A 2 4.03 -18.25 4.40
N PHE A 3 3.57 -17.79 3.23
CA PHE A 3 3.80 -16.41 2.79
C PHE A 3 3.28 -15.37 3.79
N GLY A 4 2.15 -15.64 4.45
CA GLY A 4 1.62 -14.75 5.49
C GLY A 4 2.56 -14.56 6.69
N ASP A 5 3.45 -15.52 6.96
CA ASP A 5 4.34 -15.49 8.12
C ASP A 5 5.46 -14.43 7.97
N ILE A 6 5.71 -13.93 6.74
CA ILE A 6 6.73 -12.89 6.48
C ILE A 6 6.14 -11.48 6.35
N LEU A 7 4.82 -11.34 6.35
CA LEU A 7 4.15 -10.05 6.23
C LEU A 7 4.16 -9.34 7.59
N LYS A 8 4.77 -8.15 7.62
CA LYS A 8 4.84 -7.32 8.82
C LYS A 8 3.78 -6.22 8.76
N GLY A 9 2.89 -6.22 9.76
CA GLY A 9 1.88 -5.19 9.94
C GLY A 9 2.34 -4.09 10.91
N LYS A 10 1.44 -3.16 11.21
CA LYS A 10 1.67 -2.06 12.15
C LYS A 10 2.17 -2.51 13.53
N GLU A 11 1.76 -3.68 13.99
CA GLU A 11 2.19 -4.23 15.28
C GLU A 11 3.68 -4.59 15.32
N ALA A 12 4.24 -5.03 14.19
CA ALA A 12 5.65 -5.41 14.09
C ALA A 12 6.58 -4.20 13.83
N GLU A 13 6.05 -3.17 13.17
CA GLU A 13 6.82 -2.01 12.68
C GLU A 13 6.63 -0.76 13.60
N GLY A 14 5.53 -0.66 14.37
CA GLY A 14 5.32 0.46 15.31
C GLY A 14 4.96 1.79 14.63
N LYS A 15 5.69 2.88 14.91
CA LYS A 15 5.47 4.23 14.32
C LYS A 15 6.19 4.41 12.98
N GLU A 16 6.14 3.39 12.13
CA GLU A 16 7.15 3.21 11.09
C GLU A 16 6.73 3.62 9.68
N LYS A 17 7.79 3.99 8.96
CA LYS A 17 7.90 4.41 7.58
C LYS A 17 7.61 3.33 6.52
N HIS A 18 7.51 2.05 6.87
CA HIS A 18 7.35 0.96 5.88
C HIS A 18 5.90 0.54 5.65
N VAL A 19 5.00 0.76 6.62
CA VAL A 19 3.59 0.36 6.49
C VAL A 19 2.90 1.26 5.46
N PRO A 20 2.37 0.72 4.34
CA PRO A 20 1.67 1.53 3.35
C PRO A 20 0.36 2.09 3.91
N ILE A 21 0.13 3.37 3.69
CA ILE A 21 -1.12 4.07 4.02
C ILE A 21 -1.97 4.20 2.77
N ILE A 22 -3.24 3.86 2.87
CA ILE A 22 -4.20 3.95 1.77
C ILE A 22 -5.15 5.14 2.03
N GLU A 23 -5.23 6.04 1.06
CA GLU A 23 -6.21 7.13 1.06
C GLU A 23 -7.10 7.04 -0.18
N VAL A 24 -8.41 7.21 0.02
CA VAL A 24 -9.39 7.12 -1.07
C VAL A 24 -10.03 8.48 -1.28
N GLY A 25 -9.66 9.14 -2.38
CA GLY A 25 -10.29 10.35 -2.88
C GLY A 25 -11.53 10.03 -3.69
N LYS A 26 -12.68 9.89 -3.02
CA LYS A 26 -13.94 9.56 -3.70
C LYS A 26 -14.36 10.64 -4.69
N GLY A 27 -14.66 10.25 -5.92
CA GLY A 27 -15.06 11.18 -6.99
C GLY A 27 -14.04 12.25 -7.36
N LYS A 28 -12.78 12.10 -6.95
CA LYS A 28 -11.73 13.12 -7.18
C LYS A 28 -11.00 12.96 -8.52
N GLY A 29 -11.23 11.87 -9.25
CA GLY A 29 -10.64 11.62 -10.56
C GLY A 29 -11.49 12.16 -11.70
N GLU A 30 -10.91 12.10 -12.90
CA GLU A 30 -11.62 12.44 -14.13
C GLU A 30 -12.89 11.61 -14.28
N ALA A 31 -13.95 12.23 -14.80
CA ALA A 31 -15.28 11.61 -14.88
C ALA A 31 -15.86 11.13 -13.53
N GLY A 32 -15.35 11.63 -12.40
CA GLY A 32 -15.86 11.31 -11.06
C GLY A 32 -15.44 9.94 -10.56
N VAL A 33 -14.34 9.36 -11.07
CA VAL A 33 -13.79 8.11 -10.54
C VAL A 33 -13.13 8.33 -9.18
N ASP A 34 -13.12 7.29 -8.36
CA ASP A 34 -12.38 7.27 -7.11
C ASP A 34 -10.87 7.17 -7.39
N ILE A 35 -10.06 7.97 -6.70
CA ILE A 35 -8.60 7.85 -6.74
C ILE A 35 -8.12 7.17 -5.46
N VAL A 36 -7.31 6.12 -5.60
CA VAL A 36 -6.64 5.47 -4.47
C VAL A 36 -5.16 5.88 -4.46
N HIS A 37 -4.73 6.52 -3.38
CA HIS A 37 -3.34 6.81 -3.11
C HIS A 37 -2.79 5.79 -2.12
N VAL A 38 -1.68 5.14 -2.47
CA VAL A 38 -0.95 4.24 -1.57
C VAL A 38 0.42 4.85 -1.30
N ILE A 39 0.72 5.13 -0.04
CA ILE A 39 1.85 5.97 0.37
C ILE A 39 2.68 5.23 1.41
N VAL A 40 3.97 5.06 1.16
CA VAL A 40 4.93 4.56 2.16
C VAL A 40 5.73 5.74 2.70
N GLY A 41 5.92 5.80 4.02
CA GLY A 41 6.67 6.87 4.68
C GLY A 41 5.93 8.21 4.82
N LYS A 42 4.59 8.21 4.92
CA LYS A 42 3.78 9.43 4.99
C LYS A 42 4.07 10.30 6.21
N GLU A 43 4.09 9.69 7.40
CA GLU A 43 4.36 10.41 8.66
C GLU A 43 5.87 10.55 8.91
N VAL A 44 6.62 9.48 8.64
CA VAL A 44 8.07 9.42 8.76
C VAL A 44 8.64 8.97 7.41
N PRO A 45 9.46 9.78 6.73
CA PRO A 45 9.99 9.42 5.41
C PRO A 45 10.78 8.11 5.40
N HIS A 46 10.55 7.29 4.39
CA HIS A 46 11.39 6.14 4.10
C HIS A 46 12.63 6.58 3.28
N PRO A 47 13.82 6.02 3.54
CA PRO A 47 14.98 6.23 2.67
C PRO A 47 14.69 5.92 1.20
N ASN A 48 15.32 6.67 0.29
CA ASN A 48 15.27 6.36 -1.13
C ASN A 48 16.68 6.50 -1.71
N THR A 49 17.57 5.64 -1.25
CA THR A 49 18.95 5.54 -1.77
C THR A 49 19.08 4.27 -2.60
N VAL A 50 20.19 4.14 -3.34
CA VAL A 50 20.48 2.93 -4.13
C VAL A 50 20.50 1.68 -3.23
N GLU A 51 21.02 1.81 -2.02
CA GLU A 51 21.20 0.72 -1.05
C GLU A 51 19.93 0.42 -0.25
N HIS A 52 19.03 1.40 -0.08
CA HIS A 52 17.83 1.25 0.74
C HIS A 52 16.67 2.11 0.19
N HIS A 53 15.73 1.43 -0.48
CA HIS A 53 14.53 2.02 -1.05
C HIS A 53 13.35 1.03 -0.98
N ILE A 54 12.13 1.55 -1.15
CA ILE A 54 10.94 0.72 -1.35
C ILE A 54 10.97 0.21 -2.78
N ALA A 55 10.98 -1.10 -2.95
CA ALA A 55 11.09 -1.71 -4.27
C ALA A 55 9.79 -1.65 -5.09
N TRP A 56 8.63 -1.61 -4.42
CA TRP A 56 7.31 -1.59 -5.06
C TRP A 56 6.17 -1.41 -4.06
N ILE A 57 4.99 -1.11 -4.60
CA ILE A 57 3.70 -1.13 -3.93
C ILE A 57 2.73 -1.96 -4.78
N GLU A 58 1.91 -2.78 -4.15
CA GLU A 58 0.86 -3.55 -4.80
C GLU A 58 -0.44 -3.44 -4.01
N LEU A 59 -1.56 -3.31 -4.71
CA LEU A 59 -2.87 -3.08 -4.11
C LEU A 59 -3.84 -4.20 -4.50
N TYR A 60 -4.50 -4.76 -3.49
CA TYR A 60 -5.52 -5.79 -3.67
C TYR A 60 -6.86 -5.29 -3.11
N GLY A 61 -7.95 -5.64 -3.80
CA GLY A 61 -9.32 -5.39 -3.36
C GLY A 61 -10.07 -6.70 -3.14
N VAL A 62 -11.00 -6.71 -2.19
CA VAL A 62 -11.91 -7.85 -1.96
C VAL A 62 -13.33 -7.40 -2.29
N LYS A 63 -13.97 -8.07 -3.25
CA LYS A 63 -15.36 -7.83 -3.60
C LYS A 63 -16.31 -8.36 -2.52
N LYS A 64 -17.58 -7.95 -2.60
CA LYS A 64 -18.63 -8.37 -1.66
C LYS A 64 -18.86 -9.89 -1.62
N ASP A 65 -18.56 -10.58 -2.72
CA ASP A 65 -18.65 -12.05 -2.86
C ASP A 65 -17.38 -12.78 -2.36
N GLY A 66 -16.40 -12.05 -1.83
CA GLY A 66 -15.13 -12.60 -1.36
C GLY A 66 -14.07 -12.78 -2.45
N GLN A 67 -14.38 -12.46 -3.71
CA GLN A 67 -13.36 -12.51 -4.77
C GLN A 67 -12.26 -11.48 -4.51
N VAL A 68 -11.01 -11.93 -4.46
CA VAL A 68 -9.82 -11.07 -4.38
C VAL A 68 -9.39 -10.66 -5.78
N ILE A 69 -9.07 -9.38 -5.96
CA ILE A 69 -8.64 -8.79 -7.23
C ILE A 69 -7.36 -8.00 -7.00
N ASN A 70 -6.37 -8.22 -7.87
CA ASN A 70 -5.21 -7.35 -7.95
C ASN A 70 -5.62 -6.08 -8.71
N LEU A 71 -5.57 -4.93 -8.02
CA LEU A 71 -5.93 -3.63 -8.57
C LEU A 71 -4.77 -2.97 -9.31
N GLY A 72 -3.54 -3.40 -9.06
CA GLY A 72 -2.35 -2.92 -9.74
C GLY A 72 -1.11 -2.96 -8.87
N ARG A 73 0.03 -2.75 -9.53
CA ARG A 73 1.37 -2.70 -8.95
C ARG A 73 2.14 -1.52 -9.53
N SER A 74 2.87 -0.83 -8.66
CA SER A 74 3.83 0.23 -9.01
C SER A 74 5.19 -0.15 -8.47
N ALA A 75 6.25 0.02 -9.26
CA ALA A 75 7.65 -0.19 -8.85
C ALA A 75 8.45 1.08 -9.11
#